data_AF-A0A1D3DUD6-F1
#
_entry.id   AF-A0A1D3DUD6-F1
#
_cell.length_a   1.000
_cell.length_b   1.000
_cell.length_c   1.000
_cell.angle_alpha   90.00
_cell.angle_beta   90.00
_cell.angle_gamma   90.00
#
_symmetry.space_group_name_H-M   'P 1'
#
loop_
_entity.id
_entity.type
_entity.pdbx_description
1 polymer ?
#
loop_
_entity_poly.entity_id
_entity_poly.type
_entity_poly.pdbx_seq_one_letter_code
_entity_poly.pdbx_strand_id
1 'polypeptide(L)'
;MSLIAARRAAALGSAALAASMLLASAPAHAGTQQAKHTFKMSAPYYKKTDSNGTFTGQVNMAGTVGKPATMAWSFRTSPKVQAIATGRMTCKAGHMQLPYHDSHASVPVDYFWHSSVKNNRRNKDYTLWGNCTFRVKVGGKTGTANLGFRFNYALFDGISRSAAADQPTGGTAPAPGKDGEFGTDLKIAYDS
;
A
#
# COMPACT_ATOMS: atom_id res chain seq x y z
N MET A 1 -49.74 66.28 -33.51
CA MET A 1 -50.82 65.70 -32.66
C MET A 1 -50.54 64.20 -32.58
N SER A 2 -50.00 63.71 -31.46
CA SER A 2 -50.71 62.97 -30.38
C SER A 2 -51.39 61.69 -30.88
N LEU A 3 -51.32 60.49 -30.28
CA LEU A 3 -50.78 59.92 -29.03
C LEU A 3 -50.82 58.37 -29.18
N ILE A 4 -49.91 57.66 -28.49
CA ILE A 4 -50.11 56.42 -27.68
C ILE A 4 -50.93 55.24 -28.29
N ALA A 5 -50.33 54.04 -28.36
CA ALA A 5 -50.65 52.91 -27.45
C ALA A 5 -49.95 51.60 -27.83
N ALA A 6 -49.54 50.89 -26.78
CA ALA A 6 -48.87 49.59 -26.76
C ALA A 6 -49.71 48.42 -27.29
N ARG A 7 -49.04 47.32 -27.65
CA ARG A 7 -49.21 46.01 -26.98
C ARG A 7 -48.09 45.03 -27.33
N ARG A 8 -47.84 44.16 -26.34
CA ARG A 8 -46.68 43.30 -26.13
C ARG A 8 -46.82 41.93 -26.82
N ALA A 9 -45.66 41.28 -26.87
CA ALA A 9 -45.40 39.85 -26.67
C ALA A 9 -45.46 38.94 -27.91
N ALA A 10 -44.28 38.50 -28.33
CA ALA A 10 -44.08 37.14 -28.81
C ALA A 10 -42.76 36.62 -28.23
N ALA A 11 -42.88 35.49 -27.54
CA ALA A 11 -41.82 34.76 -26.87
C ALA A 11 -40.82 34.19 -27.89
N LEU A 12 -39.53 34.29 -27.57
CA LEU A 12 -38.50 33.46 -28.18
C LEU A 12 -37.70 32.82 -27.05
N GLY A 13 -37.80 31.49 -27.01
CA GLY A 13 -37.13 30.63 -26.06
C GLY A 13 -35.61 30.81 -26.11
N SER A 14 -34.97 30.48 -25.00
CA SER A 14 -33.54 30.26 -24.99
C SER A 14 -33.21 29.16 -23.99
N ALA A 15 -32.34 28.29 -24.47
CA ALA A 15 -31.99 26.99 -23.97
C ALA A 15 -31.48 27.00 -22.53
N ALA A 16 -31.82 25.92 -21.83
CA ALA A 16 -31.20 25.50 -20.60
C ALA A 16 -29.69 25.29 -20.79
N LEU A 17 -28.88 25.92 -19.95
CA LEU A 17 -27.50 25.52 -19.66
C LEU A 17 -27.42 25.25 -18.17
N ALA A 18 -27.74 24.02 -17.79
CA ALA A 18 -27.46 23.50 -16.47
C ALA A 18 -25.94 23.41 -16.32
N ALA A 19 -25.36 24.30 -15.51
CA ALA A 19 -23.97 24.20 -15.10
C ALA A 19 -23.82 23.01 -14.15
N SER A 20 -23.55 21.83 -14.70
CA SER A 20 -23.13 20.67 -13.93
C SER A 20 -21.72 20.91 -13.40
N MET A 21 -21.60 21.36 -12.16
CA MET A 21 -20.33 21.30 -11.44
C MET A 21 -19.95 19.83 -11.30
N LEU A 22 -19.04 19.36 -12.15
CA LEU A 22 -18.30 18.12 -11.94
C LEU A 22 -17.38 18.34 -10.74
N LEU A 23 -17.92 18.15 -9.55
CA LEU A 23 -17.12 17.72 -8.42
C LEU A 23 -16.48 16.40 -8.84
N ALA A 24 -15.19 16.46 -9.19
CA ALA A 24 -14.36 15.27 -9.22
C ALA A 24 -14.41 14.68 -7.81
N SER A 25 -15.31 13.73 -7.61
CA SER A 25 -15.32 12.86 -6.45
C SER A 25 -14.01 12.10 -6.48
N ALA A 26 -13.02 12.62 -5.75
CA ALA A 26 -11.93 11.79 -5.26
C ALA A 26 -12.60 10.55 -4.64
N PRO A 27 -12.14 9.32 -4.94
CA PRO A 27 -12.72 8.14 -4.31
C PRO A 27 -12.55 8.31 -2.80
N ALA A 28 -13.66 8.60 -2.14
CA ALA A 28 -13.78 8.48 -0.71
C ALA A 28 -13.52 7.00 -0.41
N HIS A 29 -12.29 6.68 -0.03
CA HIS A 29 -11.96 5.41 0.57
C HIS A 29 -12.62 5.44 1.94
N ALA A 30 -13.90 5.06 1.98
CA ALA A 30 -14.57 4.68 3.21
C ALA A 30 -13.64 3.72 3.93
N GLY A 31 -13.15 4.14 5.10
CA GLY A 31 -12.02 3.54 5.79
C GLY A 31 -12.32 2.11 6.21
N THR A 32 -12.00 1.15 5.35
CA THR A 32 -11.62 -0.16 5.83
C THR A 32 -10.26 0.03 6.50
N GLN A 33 -10.24 -0.12 7.82
CA GLN A 33 -9.00 -0.18 8.57
C GLN A 33 -8.20 -1.36 8.01
N GLN A 34 -7.22 -1.08 7.15
CA GLN A 34 -6.37 -2.11 6.57
C GLN A 34 -5.78 -2.94 7.72
N ALA A 35 -5.80 -4.26 7.60
CA ALA A 35 -5.21 -5.13 8.61
C ALA A 35 -3.74 -4.71 8.84
N LYS A 36 -3.26 -4.75 10.09
CA LYS A 36 -1.89 -4.37 10.46
C LYS A 36 -1.28 -5.38 11.41
N HIS A 37 0.00 -5.68 11.20
CA HIS A 37 0.75 -6.49 12.14
C HIS A 37 1.14 -5.66 13.37
N THR A 38 0.83 -6.13 14.57
CA THR A 38 1.30 -5.46 15.79
C THR A 38 2.42 -6.26 16.43
N PHE A 39 3.65 -5.72 16.38
CA PHE A 39 4.79 -6.29 17.09
C PHE A 39 4.57 -6.21 18.59
N LYS A 40 4.73 -7.35 19.28
CA LYS A 40 4.58 -7.50 20.73
C LYS A 40 5.85 -8.11 21.31
N MET A 41 6.04 -8.00 22.62
CA MET A 41 7.15 -8.70 23.30
C MET A 41 7.14 -10.21 23.03
N SER A 42 5.95 -10.82 23.02
CA SER A 42 5.73 -12.24 22.71
C SER A 42 5.73 -12.56 21.21
N ALA A 43 5.65 -11.54 20.35
CA ALA A 43 5.65 -11.68 18.90
C ALA A 43 6.48 -10.56 18.26
N PRO A 44 7.82 -10.57 18.44
CA PRO A 44 8.71 -9.52 17.94
C PRO A 44 9.07 -9.71 16.45
N TYR A 45 8.50 -10.73 15.80
CA TYR A 45 8.86 -11.17 14.47
C TYR A 45 7.61 -11.43 13.63
N TYR A 46 7.68 -11.03 12.36
CA TYR A 46 6.70 -11.26 11.32
C TYR A 46 7.34 -11.95 10.13
N LYS A 47 6.62 -12.90 9.54
CA LYS A 47 6.97 -13.51 8.25
C LYS A 47 5.70 -13.77 7.47
N LYS A 48 5.71 -13.40 6.19
CA LYS A 48 4.68 -13.80 5.24
C LYS A 48 5.29 -14.15 3.90
N THR A 49 4.78 -15.22 3.30
CA THR A 49 5.14 -15.68 1.96
C THR A 49 3.88 -15.67 1.11
N ASP A 50 4.00 -15.18 -0.12
CA ASP A 50 2.97 -15.24 -1.15
C ASP A 50 3.57 -15.73 -2.48
N SER A 51 2.82 -15.60 -3.58
CA SER A 51 3.27 -16.05 -4.90
C SER A 51 4.48 -15.29 -5.44
N ASN A 52 4.76 -14.08 -4.94
CA ASN A 52 5.79 -13.21 -5.49
C ASN A 52 7.04 -13.14 -4.61
N GLY A 53 6.93 -13.49 -3.32
CA GLY A 53 8.10 -13.52 -2.45
C GLY A 53 7.82 -13.85 -1.00
N THR A 54 8.85 -13.67 -0.19
CA THR A 54 8.81 -13.76 1.28
C THR A 54 9.27 -12.45 1.87
N PHE A 55 8.47 -11.90 2.77
CA PHE A 55 8.80 -10.73 3.58
C PHE A 55 8.98 -11.12 5.03
N THR A 56 9.94 -10.47 5.70
CA THR A 56 10.13 -10.57 7.14
C THR A 56 10.21 -9.19 7.77
N GLY A 57 9.74 -9.06 9.01
CA GLY A 57 9.91 -7.88 9.84
C GLY A 57 10.28 -8.29 11.26
N GLN A 58 11.15 -7.54 11.92
CA GLN A 58 11.60 -7.85 13.28
C GLN A 58 11.86 -6.56 14.06
N VAL A 59 11.44 -6.55 15.32
CA VAL A 59 11.71 -5.47 16.27
C VAL A 59 12.26 -6.04 17.57
N ASN A 60 13.36 -5.49 18.08
CA ASN A 60 13.77 -5.77 19.46
C ASN A 60 12.87 -5.03 20.45
N MET A 61 11.71 -5.63 20.75
CA MET A 61 10.70 -5.03 21.62
C MET A 61 11.19 -4.88 23.06
N ALA A 62 12.03 -5.81 23.56
CA ALA A 62 12.52 -5.80 24.93
C ALA A 62 13.56 -4.70 25.17
N GLY A 63 14.49 -4.53 24.24
CA GLY A 63 15.57 -3.54 24.35
C GLY A 63 15.13 -2.08 24.18
N THR A 64 13.86 -1.84 23.85
CA THR A 64 13.35 -0.53 23.42
C THR A 64 12.14 -0.07 24.25
N VAL A 65 11.97 -0.58 25.46
CA VAL A 65 10.93 -0.08 26.38
C VAL A 65 11.26 1.36 26.77
N GLY A 66 10.29 2.28 26.61
CA GLY A 66 10.47 3.71 26.84
C GLY A 66 11.30 4.46 25.78
N LYS A 67 11.71 3.81 24.70
CA LYS A 67 12.55 4.39 23.63
C LYS A 67 11.96 4.09 22.25
N PRO A 68 12.28 4.88 21.21
CA PRO A 68 12.02 4.48 19.84
C PRO A 68 12.78 3.19 19.49
N ALA A 69 12.16 2.35 18.67
CA ALA A 69 12.70 1.07 18.23
C ALA A 69 13.13 1.11 16.75
N THR A 70 13.95 0.14 16.38
CA THR A 70 14.32 -0.13 14.98
C THR A 70 13.56 -1.36 14.50
N MET A 71 12.91 -1.26 13.34
CA MET A 71 12.24 -2.36 12.65
C MET A 71 13.11 -2.80 11.48
N ALA A 72 13.78 -3.94 11.64
CA ALA A 72 14.54 -4.58 10.58
C ALA A 72 13.59 -5.35 9.67
N TRP A 73 13.80 -5.31 8.37
CA TRP A 73 12.95 -6.00 7.41
C TRP A 73 13.77 -6.64 6.29
N SER A 74 13.18 -7.65 5.64
CA SER A 74 13.73 -8.23 4.42
C SER A 74 12.63 -8.62 3.44
N PHE A 75 12.99 -8.68 2.16
CA PHE A 75 12.18 -9.20 1.08
C PHE A 75 13.05 -10.04 0.14
N ARG A 76 12.53 -11.22 -0.22
CA ARG A 76 13.12 -12.09 -1.24
C ARG A 76 12.06 -12.49 -2.24
N THR A 77 12.37 -12.36 -3.53
CA THR A 77 11.48 -12.81 -4.62
C THR A 77 11.26 -14.31 -4.58
N SER A 78 10.11 -14.78 -5.08
CA SER A 78 9.82 -16.20 -5.21
C SER A 78 10.59 -16.81 -6.39
N PRO A 79 10.83 -18.14 -6.39
CA PRO A 79 11.42 -18.82 -7.54
C PRO A 79 10.65 -18.58 -8.86
N LYS A 80 9.32 -18.42 -8.78
CA LYS A 80 8.48 -18.11 -9.94
C LYS A 80 8.80 -16.73 -10.54
N VAL A 81 9.02 -15.73 -9.70
CA VAL A 81 9.42 -14.38 -10.15
C VAL A 81 10.83 -14.42 -10.73
N GLN A 82 11.74 -15.16 -10.10
CA GLN A 82 13.12 -15.32 -10.57
C GLN A 82 13.18 -15.99 -11.95
N ALA A 83 12.35 -17.01 -12.18
CA ALA A 83 12.31 -17.76 -13.43
C ALA A 83 11.86 -16.94 -14.65
N ILE A 84 11.08 -15.88 -14.46
CA ILE A 84 10.62 -15.00 -15.56
C ILE A 84 11.54 -13.80 -15.78
N ALA A 85 12.46 -13.53 -14.87
CA ALA A 85 13.35 -12.38 -14.96
C ALA A 85 14.48 -12.63 -15.97
N THR A 86 14.77 -11.63 -16.78
CA THR A 86 15.84 -11.66 -17.80
C THR A 86 16.96 -10.66 -17.51
N GLY A 87 16.85 -9.91 -16.43
CA GLY A 87 17.83 -8.88 -16.08
C GLY A 87 17.88 -8.61 -14.57
N ARG A 88 18.75 -7.67 -14.22
CA ARG A 88 18.93 -7.18 -12.85
C ARG A 88 17.77 -6.28 -12.44
N MET A 89 17.51 -6.19 -11.14
CA MET A 89 16.47 -5.34 -10.56
C MET A 89 17.03 -4.00 -10.11
N THR A 90 16.19 -2.98 -10.18
CA THR A 90 16.36 -1.72 -9.45
C THR A 90 15.28 -1.65 -8.39
N CYS A 91 15.65 -1.64 -7.12
CA CYS A 91 14.74 -1.69 -5.98
C CYS A 91 14.79 -0.39 -5.17
N LYS A 92 13.63 0.07 -4.71
CA LYS A 92 13.46 1.24 -3.85
C LYS A 92 12.44 0.96 -2.76
N ALA A 93 12.77 1.30 -1.53
CA ALA A 93 11.85 1.26 -0.40
C ALA A 93 11.76 2.61 0.29
N GLY A 94 10.62 2.84 0.92
CA GLY A 94 10.34 4.05 1.67
C GLY A 94 9.32 3.82 2.76
N HIS A 95 9.10 4.85 3.57
CA HIS A 95 8.20 4.79 4.71
C HIS A 95 7.29 6.01 4.71
N MET A 96 5.99 5.82 4.96
CA MET A 96 5.02 6.91 4.83
C MET A 96 5.09 7.92 5.99
N GLN A 97 5.50 7.47 7.18
CA GLN A 97 5.46 8.28 8.41
C GLN A 97 6.83 8.64 8.98
N LEU A 98 7.92 8.12 8.41
CA LEU A 98 9.28 8.29 8.95
C LEU A 98 10.22 8.64 7.80
N PRO A 99 11.25 9.48 8.03
CA PRO A 99 12.24 9.82 7.02
C PRO A 99 13.16 8.62 6.76
N TYR A 100 12.69 7.70 5.91
CA TYR A 100 13.38 6.48 5.54
C TYR A 100 13.31 6.29 4.03
N HIS A 101 14.46 6.00 3.44
CA HIS A 101 14.63 5.64 2.05
C HIS A 101 15.71 4.56 1.95
N ASP A 102 15.55 3.65 1.02
CA ASP A 102 16.54 2.64 0.67
C ASP A 102 16.47 2.41 -0.85
N SER A 103 17.61 2.32 -1.51
CA SER A 103 17.68 2.24 -2.97
C SER A 103 18.86 1.40 -3.41
N HIS A 104 18.59 0.38 -4.21
CA HIS A 104 19.60 -0.55 -4.73
C HIS A 104 19.44 -0.62 -6.25
N ALA A 105 20.44 -0.13 -6.96
CA ALA A 105 20.48 -0.24 -8.41
C ALA A 105 21.18 -1.54 -8.81
N SER A 106 20.68 -2.19 -9.86
CA SER A 106 21.36 -3.33 -10.49
C SER A 106 21.68 -4.46 -9.51
N VAL A 107 20.67 -5.00 -8.81
CA VAL A 107 20.81 -6.20 -7.96
C VAL A 107 20.33 -7.46 -8.67
N PRO A 108 20.86 -8.66 -8.34
CA PRO A 108 20.33 -9.92 -8.85
C PRO A 108 18.85 -10.10 -8.49
N VAL A 109 18.06 -10.80 -9.31
CA VAL A 109 16.62 -11.02 -9.02
C VAL A 109 16.38 -11.83 -7.75
N ASP A 110 17.33 -12.69 -7.38
CA ASP A 110 17.30 -13.53 -6.16
C ASP A 110 17.93 -12.84 -4.94
N TYR A 111 18.32 -11.56 -5.08
CA TYR A 111 18.93 -10.77 -4.01
C TYR A 111 18.06 -10.74 -2.75
N PHE A 112 18.69 -10.97 -1.61
CA PHE A 112 18.06 -10.84 -0.31
C PHE A 112 18.06 -9.37 0.12
N TRP A 113 17.02 -8.65 -0.28
CA TRP A 113 16.89 -7.23 -0.02
C TRP A 113 16.46 -6.98 1.42
N HIS A 114 17.25 -6.23 2.19
CA HIS A 114 16.98 -6.00 3.60
C HIS A 114 17.47 -4.62 4.03
N SER A 115 16.81 -4.04 5.04
CA SER A 115 17.20 -2.76 5.62
C SER A 115 16.54 -2.59 7.00
N SER A 116 16.59 -1.38 7.56
CA SER A 116 16.09 -1.09 8.91
C SER A 116 15.49 0.30 9.02
N VAL A 117 14.24 0.36 9.48
CA VAL A 117 13.53 1.62 9.76
C VAL A 117 13.75 1.99 11.22
N LYS A 118 14.45 3.09 11.47
CA LYS A 118 14.72 3.61 12.82
C LYS A 118 13.56 4.46 13.33
N ASN A 119 13.56 4.77 14.63
CA ASN A 119 12.66 5.74 15.27
C ASN A 119 11.17 5.35 15.30
N ASN A 120 10.86 4.05 15.25
CA ASN A 120 9.51 3.55 15.43
C ASN A 120 9.05 3.72 16.88
N ARG A 121 7.96 4.43 17.10
CA ARG A 121 7.35 4.65 18.41
C ARG A 121 6.22 3.65 18.63
N ARG A 122 5.97 3.32 19.90
CA ARG A 122 4.86 2.43 20.29
C ARG A 122 3.52 3.13 20.06
N ASN A 123 2.48 2.33 19.81
CA ASN A 123 1.10 2.75 19.49
C ASN A 123 0.99 3.74 18.32
N LYS A 124 1.89 3.64 17.35
CA LYS A 124 1.80 4.37 16.09
C LYS A 124 1.67 3.39 14.94
N ASP A 125 0.87 3.80 13.96
CA ASP A 125 0.62 3.04 12.76
C ASP A 125 1.60 3.47 11.68
N TYR A 126 2.20 2.47 11.07
CA TYR A 126 3.30 2.62 10.14
C TYR A 126 3.05 1.86 8.86
N THR A 127 3.59 2.39 7.77
CA THR A 127 3.51 1.80 6.44
C THR A 127 4.87 1.84 5.79
N LEU A 128 5.47 0.66 5.65
CA LEU A 128 6.63 0.42 4.80
C LEU A 128 6.14 0.02 3.40
N TRP A 129 6.79 0.55 2.38
CA TRP A 129 6.59 0.12 0.99
C TRP A 129 7.93 -0.16 0.32
N GLY A 130 7.87 -1.03 -0.69
CA GLY A 130 9.00 -1.30 -1.58
C GLY A 130 8.54 -1.57 -3.01
N ASN A 131 9.41 -1.30 -3.97
CA ASN A 131 9.18 -1.56 -5.38
C ASN A 131 10.48 -1.96 -6.06
N CYS A 132 10.45 -3.03 -6.85
CA CYS A 132 11.54 -3.45 -7.71
C CYS A 132 11.07 -3.48 -9.17
N THR A 133 11.85 -2.87 -10.06
CA THR A 133 11.61 -2.91 -11.52
C THR A 133 12.69 -3.75 -12.20
N PHE A 134 12.31 -4.63 -13.11
CA PHE A 134 13.24 -5.49 -13.86
C PHE A 134 12.64 -5.98 -15.18
N ARG A 135 13.51 -6.45 -16.07
CA ARG A 135 13.12 -7.02 -17.37
C ARG A 135 12.67 -8.47 -17.19
N VAL A 136 11.64 -8.86 -17.95
CA VAL A 136 11.05 -10.20 -17.92
C VAL A 136 10.85 -10.76 -19.32
N LYS A 137 10.70 -12.08 -19.39
CA LYS A 137 10.21 -12.80 -20.57
C LYS A 137 9.18 -13.84 -20.15
N VAL A 138 7.95 -13.70 -20.63
CA VAL A 138 6.82 -14.58 -20.30
C VAL A 138 6.14 -14.99 -21.60
N GLY A 139 5.99 -16.31 -21.82
CA GLY A 139 5.35 -16.83 -23.02
C GLY A 139 5.99 -16.35 -24.33
N GLY A 140 7.32 -16.18 -24.35
CA GLY A 140 8.06 -15.69 -25.51
C GLY A 140 8.10 -14.16 -25.66
N LYS A 141 7.24 -13.42 -24.95
CA LYS A 141 7.17 -11.95 -25.01
C LYS A 141 8.06 -11.30 -23.95
N THR A 142 8.79 -10.26 -24.34
CA THR A 142 9.59 -9.45 -23.42
C THR A 142 8.76 -8.33 -22.81
N GLY A 143 9.15 -7.87 -21.62
CA GLY A 143 8.49 -6.78 -20.93
C GLY A 143 9.24 -6.30 -19.71
N THR A 144 8.64 -5.34 -19.02
CA THR A 144 9.12 -4.80 -17.74
C THR A 144 8.15 -5.16 -16.64
N ALA A 145 8.65 -5.82 -15.60
CA ALA A 145 7.91 -6.11 -14.39
C ALA A 145 8.16 -5.03 -13.32
N ASN A 146 7.11 -4.70 -12.57
CA ASN A 146 7.13 -3.91 -11.36
C ASN A 146 6.58 -4.77 -10.22
N LEU A 147 7.45 -5.15 -9.30
CA LEU A 147 7.11 -5.91 -8.10
C LEU A 147 7.05 -4.96 -6.91
N GLY A 148 5.85 -4.65 -6.45
CA GLY A 148 5.61 -3.85 -5.26
C GLY A 148 5.31 -4.69 -4.03
N PHE A 149 5.66 -4.19 -2.85
CA PHE A 149 5.11 -4.67 -1.59
C PHE A 149 4.68 -3.52 -0.68
N ARG A 150 3.74 -3.81 0.21
CA ARG A 150 3.32 -2.92 1.29
C ARG A 150 3.20 -3.71 2.58
N PHE A 151 3.65 -3.12 3.69
CA PHE A 151 3.54 -3.68 5.03
C PHE A 151 2.99 -2.63 5.99
N ASN A 152 1.82 -2.89 6.56
CA ASN A 152 1.22 -2.07 7.60
C ASN A 152 1.51 -2.68 8.97
N TYR A 153 2.11 -1.90 9.88
CA TYR A 153 2.51 -2.39 11.18
C TYR A 153 2.39 -1.36 12.30
N ALA A 154 2.43 -1.85 13.54
CA ALA A 154 2.49 -1.05 14.77
C ALA A 154 3.36 -1.75 15.82
N LEU A 155 3.80 -1.01 16.84
CA LEU A 155 4.54 -1.55 17.99
C LEU A 155 3.68 -1.42 19.24
N PHE A 156 3.45 -2.51 19.96
CA PHE A 156 2.66 -2.51 21.19
C PHE A 156 3.39 -1.82 22.35
N ASP A 157 2.68 -1.04 23.18
CA ASP A 157 3.25 -0.35 24.33
C ASP A 157 3.33 -1.18 25.63
N GLY A 158 2.56 -2.26 25.73
CA GLY A 158 2.48 -3.08 26.95
C GLY A 158 1.34 -2.69 27.91
N ILE A 159 0.62 -1.60 27.68
CA ILE A 159 -0.36 -1.02 28.62
C ILE A 159 -1.72 -0.80 27.94
N SER A 160 -1.73 -0.42 26.67
CA SER A 160 -2.95 -0.27 25.89
C SER A 160 -3.58 -1.64 25.68
N ARG A 161 -4.85 -1.87 26.02
CA ARG A 161 -5.52 -3.14 25.67
C ARG A 161 -5.46 -3.31 24.16
N SER A 162 -5.00 -4.47 23.70
CA SER A 162 -5.16 -4.87 22.30
C SER A 162 -6.67 -4.92 22.04
N ALA A 163 -7.23 -3.93 21.34
CA ALA A 163 -8.62 -3.96 20.91
C ALA A 163 -8.76 -5.00 19.77
N ALA A 164 -8.76 -6.29 20.14
CA ALA A 164 -9.15 -7.40 19.29
C ALA A 164 -9.32 -8.66 20.16
N ALA A 165 -10.41 -8.73 20.91
CA ALA A 165 -11.06 -9.96 21.39
C ALA A 165 -12.38 -9.61 22.08
N ASP A 166 -13.28 -8.93 21.38
CA ASP A 166 -14.70 -8.93 21.74
C ASP A 166 -15.50 -8.68 20.47
N GLN A 167 -15.91 -9.77 19.82
CA GLN A 167 -16.95 -9.73 18.80
C GLN A 167 -17.99 -10.79 19.19
N PRO A 168 -19.27 -10.43 19.39
CA PRO A 168 -20.33 -11.39 19.61
C PRO A 168 -20.48 -12.28 18.38
N THR A 169 -20.54 -13.59 18.60
CA THR A 169 -20.86 -14.60 17.59
C THR A 169 -22.28 -14.36 17.05
N GLY A 170 -22.40 -13.84 15.83
CA GLY A 170 -23.70 -13.64 15.21
C GLY A 170 -23.64 -12.81 13.93
N GLY A 171 -23.04 -13.35 12.87
CA GLY A 171 -23.08 -12.72 11.55
C GLY A 171 -22.07 -13.37 10.63
N THR A 172 -22.55 -13.98 9.55
CA THR A 172 -21.74 -14.63 8.50
C THR A 172 -20.58 -13.73 8.09
N ALA A 173 -19.35 -14.18 8.35
CA ALA A 173 -18.14 -13.46 7.99
C ALA A 173 -18.10 -13.21 6.47
N PRO A 174 -17.93 -11.97 5.99
CA PRO A 174 -17.63 -11.74 4.59
C PRO A 174 -16.25 -12.32 4.27
N ALA A 175 -16.14 -12.95 3.10
CA ALA A 175 -14.90 -13.59 2.62
C ALA A 175 -13.71 -12.61 2.64
N PRO A 176 -12.48 -13.09 2.95
CA PRO A 176 -11.30 -12.22 3.03
C PRO A 176 -11.01 -11.54 1.69
N GLY A 177 -11.12 -10.21 1.67
CA GLY A 177 -10.60 -9.35 0.61
C GLY A 177 -9.07 -9.34 0.59
N LYS A 178 -8.48 -8.93 -0.55
CA LYS A 178 -7.04 -8.95 -0.87
C LYS A 178 -6.17 -7.96 -0.06
N ASP A 179 -6.57 -7.57 1.15
CA ASP A 179 -6.00 -6.45 1.90
C ASP A 179 -5.46 -6.88 3.28
N GLY A 180 -4.55 -7.86 3.29
CA GLY A 180 -3.87 -8.31 4.52
C GLY A 180 -2.77 -7.35 5.02
N GLU A 181 -2.24 -7.62 6.22
CA GLU A 181 -1.17 -6.83 6.89
C GLU A 181 0.07 -6.58 6.02
N PHE A 182 0.37 -7.54 5.16
CA PHE A 182 1.37 -7.49 4.11
C PHE A 182 0.77 -8.02 2.80
N GLY A 183 1.13 -7.40 1.69
CA GLY A 183 0.82 -7.88 0.36
C GLY A 183 1.87 -7.46 -0.65
N THR A 184 2.04 -8.29 -1.68
CA THR A 184 2.80 -7.94 -2.87
C THR A 184 1.94 -7.91 -4.12
N ASP A 185 2.36 -7.13 -5.10
CA ASP A 185 1.71 -7.01 -6.40
C ASP A 185 2.77 -7.02 -7.49
N LEU A 186 2.57 -7.87 -8.51
CA LEU A 186 3.46 -8.00 -9.65
C LEU A 186 2.72 -7.57 -10.91
N LYS A 187 3.14 -6.44 -11.48
CA LYS A 187 2.57 -5.88 -12.72
C LYS A 187 3.59 -6.01 -13.85
N ILE A 188 3.17 -6.56 -14.99
CA ILE A 188 4.01 -6.70 -16.19
C ILE A 188 3.44 -5.83 -17.31
N ALA A 189 4.28 -4.95 -17.86
CA ALA A 189 4.02 -4.24 -19.09
C ALA A 189 4.86 -4.88 -20.21
N TYR A 190 4.21 -5.42 -21.24
CA TYR A 190 4.89 -6.04 -22.38
C TYR A 190 5.37 -4.96 -23.36
N ASP A 191 6.50 -5.24 -24.02
CA ASP A 191 6.94 -4.39 -25.12
C ASP A 191 6.02 -4.58 -26.33
N SER A 192 5.79 -3.50 -27.08
CA SER A 192 5.00 -3.47 -28.31
C SER A 192 5.71 -4.14 -29.48
#